data_AF-A0A3R7NCS8-F1
#
_entry.id   AF-A0A3R7NCS8-F1
#
_cell.length_a   1.000
_cell.length_b   1.000
_cell.length_c   1.000
_cell.angle_alpha   90.00
_cell.angle_beta   90.00
_cell.angle_gamma   90.00
#
_symmetry.space_group_name_H-M   'P 1'
#
loop_
_entity.id
_entity.type
_entity.pdbx_description
1 polymer ?
#
loop_
_entity_poly.entity_id
_entity_poly.type
_entity_poly.pdbx_seq_one_letter_code
_entity_poly.pdbx_strand_id
1 'polypeptide(L)'
;MLECTRLGARVAGCTGASFVTLGIGIWAAELAEQDGRATAILLRALADIMDPKNKPAAKAGAEARRQYAVKQLHRAVDVAMSHAEGRA
;
A
#
# COMPACT_ATOMS: atom_id res chain seq x y z
N MET A 1 -12.82 8.01 -3.77
CA MET A 1 -11.95 6.96 -4.34
C MET A 1 -12.29 6.67 -5.80
N LEU A 2 -13.42 6.05 -6.14
CA LEU A 2 -13.81 5.78 -7.54
C LEU A 2 -13.86 7.04 -8.43
N GLU A 3 -14.35 8.16 -7.87
CA GLU A 3 -14.38 9.45 -8.58
C GLU A 3 -12.97 10.03 -8.80
N CYS A 4 -12.09 9.95 -7.79
CA CYS A 4 -10.69 10.35 -7.91
C CYS A 4 -9.96 9.52 -8.98
N THR A 5 -10.21 8.20 -9.03
CA THR A 5 -9.67 7.33 -10.07
C THR A 5 -10.16 7.72 -11.46
N ARG A 6 -11.45 8.06 -11.61
CA ARG A 6 -12.01 8.50 -12.90
C ARG A 6 -11.42 9.84 -13.36
N LEU A 7 -11.31 10.81 -12.46
CA LEU A 7 -10.71 12.11 -12.75
C LEU A 7 -9.23 11.98 -13.10
N GLY A 8 -8.47 11.25 -12.29
CA GLY A 8 -7.05 11.00 -12.51
C GLY A 8 -6.78 10.28 -13.83
N ALA A 9 -7.56 9.23 -14.14
CA ALA A 9 -7.46 8.50 -15.40
C ALA A 9 -7.74 9.39 -16.62
N ARG A 10 -8.76 10.25 -16.53
CA ARG A 10 -9.08 11.22 -17.60
C ARG A 10 -7.93 12.20 -17.83
N VAL A 11 -7.37 12.76 -16.76
CA VAL A 11 -6.24 13.70 -16.84
C VAL A 11 -4.99 13.02 -17.41
N ALA A 12 -4.73 11.78 -17.01
CA ALA A 12 -3.59 11.00 -17.48
C ALA A 12 -3.80 10.37 -18.89
N GLY A 13 -4.98 10.54 -19.50
CA GLY A 13 -5.29 9.95 -20.80
C GLY A 13 -5.28 8.42 -20.82
N CYS A 14 -5.61 7.77 -19.70
CA CYS A 14 -5.58 6.31 -19.57
C CYS A 14 -6.89 5.75 -18.98
N THR A 15 -7.00 4.43 -18.89
CA THR A 15 -8.14 3.79 -18.23
C THR A 15 -8.03 3.88 -16.71
N GLY A 16 -9.15 3.76 -15.99
CA GLY A 16 -9.14 3.71 -14.53
C GLY A 16 -8.26 2.58 -13.97
N ALA A 17 -8.23 1.43 -14.62
CA ALA A 17 -7.37 0.31 -14.24
C ALA A 17 -5.89 0.67 -14.42
N SER A 18 -5.51 1.21 -15.58
CA SER A 18 -4.14 1.67 -15.86
C SER A 18 -3.68 2.72 -14.85
N PHE A 19 -4.55 3.67 -14.50
CA PHE A 19 -4.26 4.70 -13.50
C PHE A 19 -3.96 4.09 -12.12
N VAL A 20 -4.79 3.14 -11.67
CA VAL A 20 -4.58 2.47 -10.37
C VAL A 20 -3.32 1.62 -10.40
N THR A 21 -3.04 0.90 -11.49
CA THR A 21 -1.81 0.09 -11.62
C THR A 21 -0.55 0.95 -11.55
N LEU A 22 -0.54 2.12 -12.19
CA LEU A 22 0.55 3.09 -12.06
C LEU A 22 0.69 3.58 -10.61
N GLY A 23 -0.42 3.94 -9.96
CA GLY A 23 -0.43 4.38 -8.56
C GLY A 23 0.11 3.33 -7.59
N ILE A 24 -0.23 2.05 -7.78
CA ILE A 24 0.29 0.96 -6.95
C ILE A 24 1.82 0.88 -7.02
N GLY A 25 2.41 1.06 -8.21
CA GLY A 25 3.88 1.05 -8.36
C GLY A 25 4.56 2.20 -7.61
N ILE A 26 3.99 3.40 -7.72
CA ILE A 26 4.50 4.59 -7.01
C ILE A 26 4.41 4.40 -5.50
N TRP A 27 3.23 4.03 -4.99
CA TRP A 27 3.03 3.82 -3.56
C TRP A 27 3.89 2.68 -3.00
N ALA A 28 4.10 1.61 -3.76
CA ALA A 28 5.00 0.54 -3.36
C ALA A 28 6.45 1.03 -3.20
N ALA A 29 6.92 1.90 -4.09
CA ALA A 29 8.25 2.50 -3.98
C ALA A 29 8.35 3.43 -2.77
N GLU A 30 7.40 4.36 -2.61
CA GLU A 30 7.36 5.30 -1.48
C GLU A 30 7.32 4.59 -0.11
N LEU A 31 6.49 3.56 0.03
CA LEU A 31 6.43 2.77 1.27
C LEU A 31 7.71 1.97 1.50
N ALA A 32 8.36 1.49 0.44
CA ALA A 32 9.59 0.72 0.56
C ALA A 32 10.77 1.57 1.02
N GLU A 33 10.78 2.87 0.70
CA GLU A 33 11.75 3.83 1.24
C GLU A 33 11.62 4.01 2.76
N GLN A 34 10.41 3.88 3.31
CA GLN A 34 10.16 3.95 4.75
C GLN A 34 10.53 2.63 5.45
N ASP A 35 9.95 1.52 4.97
CA ASP A 35 10.25 0.17 5.45
C ASP A 35 9.96 -0.85 4.34
N GLY A 36 11.02 -1.26 3.63
CA GLY A 36 10.95 -2.24 2.55
C GLY A 36 10.40 -3.60 3.00
N ARG A 37 10.67 -4.03 4.24
CA ARG A 37 10.18 -5.31 4.76
C ARG A 37 8.69 -5.26 5.03
N ALA A 38 8.21 -4.23 5.71
CA ALA A 38 6.79 -4.05 5.97
C ALA A 38 6.00 -3.89 4.66
N THR A 39 6.54 -3.16 3.70
CA THR A 39 5.96 -3.01 2.36
C THR A 39 5.83 -4.35 1.62
N ALA A 40 6.86 -5.20 1.64
CA ALA A 40 6.79 -6.52 1.02
C ALA A 40 5.70 -7.40 1.67
N ILE A 41 5.59 -7.37 3.01
CA ILE A 41 4.53 -8.10 3.74
C ILE A 41 3.14 -7.58 3.35
N LEU A 42 2.97 -6.26 3.24
CA LEU A 42 1.73 -5.62 2.84
C LEU A 42 1.29 -6.07 1.44
N LEU A 43 2.18 -5.98 0.45
CA LEU A 43 1.87 -6.33 -0.94
C LEU A 43 1.54 -7.83 -1.08
N ARG A 44 2.27 -8.70 -0.39
CA ARG A 44 1.97 -10.14 -0.37
C ARG A 44 0.62 -10.43 0.27
N ALA A 45 0.31 -9.77 1.40
CA ALA A 45 -0.98 -9.93 2.06
C ALA A 45 -2.15 -9.45 1.18
N LEU A 46 -1.99 -8.34 0.46
CA LEU A 46 -3.01 -7.85 -0.48
C LEU A 46 -3.22 -8.83 -1.63
N ALA A 47 -2.15 -9.40 -2.19
CA ALA A 47 -2.25 -10.44 -3.22
C ALA A 47 -3.03 -11.65 -2.71
N ASP A 48 -2.72 -12.13 -1.50
CA ASP A 48 -3.40 -13.28 -0.89
C ASP A 48 -4.91 -13.00 -0.63
N ILE A 49 -5.27 -11.77 -0.24
CA ILE A 49 -6.68 -11.38 -0.02
C ILE A 49 -7.46 -11.37 -1.34
N MET A 50 -6.85 -10.82 -2.39
CA MET A 50 -7.48 -10.66 -3.70
C MET A 50 -7.55 -11.97 -4.50
N ASP A 51 -6.67 -12.93 -4.27
CA ASP A 51 -6.68 -14.21 -4.98
C ASP A 51 -8.00 -14.97 -4.72
N PRO A 52 -8.81 -15.26 -5.75
CA PRO A 52 -10.05 -16.01 -5.60
C PRO A 52 -9.83 -17.48 -5.19
N LYS A 53 -8.63 -18.03 -5.40
CA LYS A 53 -8.29 -19.42 -5.04
C LYS A 53 -8.07 -19.61 -3.54
N ASN A 54 -7.84 -18.52 -2.79
CA ASN A 54 -7.59 -18.59 -1.36
C ASN A 54 -8.88 -18.78 -0.57
N LYS A 55 -8.85 -19.76 0.36
CA LYS A 55 -9.96 -20.05 1.28
C LYS A 55 -10.14 -18.89 2.29
N PRO A 56 -11.35 -18.71 2.87
CA PRO A 56 -11.61 -17.62 3.82
C PRO A 56 -10.61 -17.53 4.98
N ALA A 57 -10.18 -18.65 5.55
CA ALA A 57 -9.18 -18.68 6.62
C ALA A 57 -7.82 -18.12 6.17
N ALA A 58 -7.38 -18.42 4.95
CA ALA A 58 -6.14 -17.88 4.39
C ALA A 58 -6.24 -16.36 4.18
N LYS A 59 -7.40 -15.88 3.71
CA LYS A 59 -7.68 -14.45 3.57
C LYS A 59 -7.70 -13.73 4.91
N ALA A 60 -8.25 -14.34 5.96
CA ALA A 60 -8.21 -13.80 7.32
C ALA A 60 -6.76 -13.69 7.86
N GLY A 61 -5.94 -14.73 7.66
CA GLY A 61 -4.53 -14.70 8.00
C GLY A 61 -3.75 -13.64 7.22
N ALA A 62 -4.08 -13.45 5.93
CA ALA A 62 -3.52 -12.38 5.12
C ALA A 62 -3.93 -10.99 5.64
N GLU A 63 -5.18 -10.79 6.04
CA GLU A 63 -5.64 -9.55 6.65
C GLU A 63 -4.88 -9.23 7.94
N ALA A 64 -4.61 -10.22 8.79
CA ALA A 64 -3.78 -10.02 9.98
C ALA A 64 -2.35 -9.56 9.62
N ARG A 65 -1.72 -10.16 8.60
CA ARG A 65 -0.42 -9.73 8.08
C ARG A 65 -0.46 -8.30 7.52
N ARG A 66 -1.53 -7.96 6.79
CA ARG A 66 -1.77 -6.63 6.23
C ARG A 66 -1.81 -5.58 7.35
N GLN A 67 -2.59 -5.83 8.41
CA GLN A 67 -2.72 -4.93 9.55
C GLN A 67 -1.40 -4.78 10.32
N TYR A 68 -0.65 -5.86 10.49
CA TYR A 68 0.68 -5.81 11.09
C TYR A 68 1.63 -4.92 10.28
N ALA A 69 1.69 -5.12 8.96
CA ALA A 69 2.55 -4.32 8.07
C ALA A 69 2.20 -2.84 8.10
N VAL A 70 0.90 -2.49 8.05
CA VAL A 70 0.43 -1.10 8.16
C VAL A 70 0.91 -0.46 9.48
N LYS A 71 0.82 -1.18 10.60
CA LYS A 71 1.31 -0.67 11.89
C LYS A 71 2.81 -0.40 11.87
N GLN A 72 3.62 -1.23 11.20
CA GLN A 72 5.06 -0.97 11.08
C GLN A 72 5.36 0.24 10.19
N LEU A 73 4.66 0.36 9.06
CA LEU A 73 4.83 1.51 8.15
C LEU A 73 4.47 2.83 8.83
N HIS A 74 3.37 2.89 9.58
CA HIS A 74 3.03 4.09 10.34
C HIS A 74 4.10 4.43 11.38
N ARG A 75 4.66 3.44 12.09
CA ARG A 75 5.77 3.67 13.03
C ARG A 75 7.01 4.21 12.33
N ALA A 76 7.35 3.69 11.15
CA ALA A 76 8.49 4.18 10.37
C ALA A 76 8.31 5.65 9.99
N VAL A 77 7.10 6.03 9.56
CA VAL A 77 6.73 7.42 9.27
C VAL A 77 6.81 8.29 10.53
N ASP A 78 6.26 7.85 11.66
CA ASP A 78 6.30 8.61 12.93
C ASP A 78 7.75 8.89 13.37
N VAL A 79 8.64 7.90 13.23
CA VAL A 79 10.07 8.06 13.52
C VAL A 79 10.72 9.06 12.56
N ALA A 80 10.45 8.96 11.26
CA ALA A 80 10.98 9.90 10.26
C ALA A 80 10.54 11.35 10.54
N MET A 81 9.27 11.55 10.88
CA MET A 81 8.72 12.87 11.23
C MET A 81 9.32 13.43 12.52
N SER A 82 9.47 12.60 13.55
CA SER A 82 10.13 13.02 14.81
C SER A 82 11.59 13.44 14.59
N HIS A 83 12.32 12.75 13.73
CA HIS A 83 13.69 13.14 13.36
C HIS A 83 13.75 14.43 12.53
N ALA A 84 12.71 14.75 11.75
CA ALA A 84 12.63 16.00 11.00
C ALA A 84 12.32 17.19 11.93
N GLU A 85 11.42 17.02 12.89
CA GLU A 85 11.05 18.07 13.86
C GLU A 85 12.16 18.38 14.87
N GLY A 86 12.93 17.38 15.31
CA GLY A 86 14.06 17.58 16.23
C GLY A 86 15.31 18.24 15.61
N ARG A 87 15.28 18.53 14.31
CA ARG A 87 16.35 19.22 13.56
C ARG A 87 15.98 20.65 13.11
N ALA A 88 14.76 21.10 13.42
CA ALA A 88 14.29 22.47 13.17
C ALA A 88 14.51 23.36 14.41
#